data_AF-A0A2C9DBX5-F1
#
_entry.id   AF-A0A2C9DBX5-F1
#
_cell.length_a   1.000
_cell.length_b   1.000
_cell.length_c   1.000
_cell.angle_alpha   90.00
_cell.angle_beta   90.00
_cell.angle_gamma   90.00
#
_symmetry.space_group_name_H-M   'P 1'
#
loop_
_entity.id
_entity.type
_entity.pdbx_description
1 polymer ?
#
loop_
_entity_poly.entity_id
_entity_poly.type
_entity_poly.pdbx_seq_one_letter_code
_entity_poly.pdbx_strand_id
1 'polypeptide(L)'
;MAGHILIVDDDPIQRRLLEEALRRFGYETASVDGGPSAIEYLTGSKGSDVDLMILDLVMPELDGMAVLERLPTINFSRPVIVQTARGGIDTVVGAMRAGAFDFIVKPANHERLQVAVQNALKVNALEGEIQRLKKATDGTLTFKNLVTRSPSMERVIRLGEKAAVSMIPILIEGESGVGKEMIARAIQGTSDRRKRPFITVNCGAIPENLVESTLFGHEKGAFTGAVDKHVGKFQEAHTGTLFLDEVGELPLDIQVKLLRAIQEGEIDPVGARRPSKVDIRLISATNRNMIELVKEGRFREDLYYRLNVFPIMIPPLRERRDDIPGLTRHFIARFAAEEGKRRVSGLSADALDLLMSYSWPGNIRQLENTIFRAVVLADGDTLTVDEFPQIAAQVGHISAMRRVEHPAVEPMAGFASPSSATPSPALDGQLPLDGMIGKPIAGSWRDQQPPADRHAGDAMESPMIGQAIANGSSNAAPFGYLRTLTDDGHIRTLEALEADMIRLAIEHYGGRMAEVARRLGIGRSTLYRKLREYGIDETDVATVAAE
;
A
#
# COMPACT_ATOMS: atom_id res chain seq x y z
N MET A 1 -20.39 -23.21 2.90
CA MET A 1 -20.80 -23.19 1.48
C MET A 1 -19.53 -23.26 0.65
N ALA A 2 -19.52 -24.00 -0.45
CA ALA A 2 -18.36 -24.01 -1.36
C ALA A 2 -18.23 -22.60 -1.95
N GLY A 3 -17.07 -21.95 -1.79
CA GLY A 3 -16.88 -20.59 -2.29
C GLY A 3 -16.95 -20.56 -3.81
N HIS A 4 -17.66 -19.59 -4.38
CA HIS A 4 -17.80 -19.46 -5.84
C HIS A 4 -16.76 -18.48 -6.39
N ILE A 5 -15.89 -18.98 -7.27
CA ILE A 5 -14.72 -18.26 -7.78
C ILE A 5 -14.93 -17.89 -9.24
N LEU A 6 -14.78 -16.60 -9.57
CA LEU A 6 -14.79 -16.11 -10.94
C LEU A 6 -13.36 -16.07 -11.51
N ILE A 7 -13.13 -16.73 -12.64
CA ILE A 7 -11.85 -16.76 -13.36
C ILE A 7 -11.97 -15.87 -14.60
N VAL A 8 -11.06 -14.91 -14.73
CA VAL A 8 -11.01 -13.95 -15.84
C VAL A 8 -9.64 -14.08 -16.51
N ASP A 9 -9.61 -14.72 -17.68
CA ASP A 9 -8.37 -15.00 -18.42
C ASP A 9 -8.71 -15.22 -19.90
N ASP A 10 -7.99 -14.58 -20.82
CA ASP A 10 -8.25 -14.69 -22.26
C ASP A 10 -7.74 -16.02 -22.84
N ASP A 11 -6.75 -16.66 -22.20
CA ASP A 11 -6.21 -17.94 -22.62
C ASP A 11 -7.17 -19.10 -22.22
N PRO A 12 -7.78 -19.79 -23.19
CA PRO A 12 -8.70 -20.90 -22.91
C PRO A 12 -8.02 -22.10 -22.23
N ILE A 13 -6.70 -22.28 -22.42
CA ILE A 13 -5.94 -23.36 -21.78
C ILE A 13 -5.77 -23.04 -20.29
N GLN A 14 -5.37 -21.80 -19.96
CA GLN A 14 -5.19 -21.37 -18.57
C GLN A 14 -6.50 -21.42 -17.79
N ARG A 15 -7.61 -20.94 -18.37
CA ARG A 15 -8.95 -21.06 -17.76
C ARG A 15 -9.29 -22.49 -17.40
N ARG A 16 -9.09 -23.42 -18.33
CA ARG A 16 -9.42 -24.84 -18.11
C ARG A 16 -8.56 -25.46 -17.01
N LEU A 17 -7.26 -25.13 -16.96
CA LEU A 17 -6.36 -25.59 -15.90
C LEU A 17 -6.77 -25.05 -14.53
N LEU A 18 -7.11 -23.76 -14.44
CA LEU A 18 -7.57 -23.12 -13.21
C LEU A 18 -8.91 -23.69 -12.75
N GLU A 19 -9.88 -23.87 -13.65
CA GLU A 19 -11.16 -24.49 -13.33
C GLU A 19 -10.96 -25.90 -12.76
N GLU A 20 -10.12 -26.72 -13.38
CA GLU A 20 -9.87 -28.08 -12.91
C GLU A 20 -9.17 -28.09 -11.55
N ALA A 21 -8.17 -27.22 -11.35
CA ALA A 21 -7.49 -27.08 -10.07
C ALA A 21 -8.43 -26.65 -8.93
N LEU A 22 -9.24 -25.61 -9.15
CA LEU A 22 -10.15 -25.06 -8.14
C LEU A 22 -11.30 -26.02 -7.82
N ARG A 23 -11.81 -26.75 -8.82
CA ARG A 23 -12.81 -27.82 -8.57
C ARG A 23 -12.23 -28.96 -7.76
N ARG A 24 -10.97 -29.35 -7.99
CA ARG A 24 -10.27 -30.34 -7.14
C ARG A 24 -10.11 -29.86 -5.70
N PHE A 25 -9.98 -28.56 -5.49
CA PHE A 25 -9.95 -27.97 -4.15
C PHE A 25 -11.34 -27.83 -3.50
N GLY A 26 -12.41 -28.17 -4.21
CA GLY A 26 -13.79 -28.16 -3.70
C GLY A 26 -14.53 -26.83 -3.88
N TYR A 27 -14.08 -25.96 -4.79
CA TYR A 27 -14.74 -24.69 -5.11
C TYR A 27 -15.63 -24.78 -6.35
N GLU A 28 -16.67 -23.96 -6.37
CA GLU A 28 -17.45 -23.72 -7.59
C GLU A 28 -16.74 -22.65 -8.43
N THR A 29 -16.81 -22.77 -9.75
CA THR A 29 -16.04 -21.92 -10.67
C THR A 29 -16.92 -21.43 -11.81
N ALA A 30 -16.85 -20.14 -12.11
CA ALA A 30 -17.29 -19.56 -13.37
C ALA A 30 -16.07 -18.96 -14.09
N SER A 31 -16.07 -18.98 -15.42
CA SER A 31 -15.01 -18.34 -16.19
C SER A 31 -15.55 -17.44 -17.30
N VAL A 32 -14.78 -16.39 -17.60
CA VAL A 32 -15.03 -15.42 -18.67
C VAL A 32 -13.71 -15.13 -19.39
N ASP A 33 -13.78 -14.67 -20.64
CA ASP A 33 -12.66 -14.55 -21.58
C ASP A 33 -11.96 -13.19 -21.60
N GLY A 34 -12.33 -12.26 -20.73
CA GLY A 34 -11.66 -10.96 -20.71
C GLY A 34 -12.33 -9.95 -19.79
N GLY A 35 -11.73 -8.76 -19.72
CA GLY A 35 -12.19 -7.68 -18.86
C GLY A 35 -13.63 -7.21 -19.12
N PRO A 36 -14.09 -7.01 -20.37
CA PRO A 36 -15.47 -6.57 -20.62
C PRO A 36 -16.50 -7.60 -20.12
N SER A 37 -16.30 -8.88 -20.45
CA SER A 37 -17.12 -10.01 -20.00
C SER A 37 -17.13 -10.14 -18.48
N ALA A 38 -16.01 -9.82 -17.80
CA ALA A 38 -15.96 -9.82 -16.34
C ALA A 38 -16.86 -8.74 -15.73
N ILE A 39 -16.82 -7.50 -16.23
CA ILE A 39 -17.67 -6.42 -15.73
C ILE A 39 -19.15 -6.74 -15.99
N GLU A 40 -19.50 -7.30 -17.15
CA GLU A 40 -20.86 -7.74 -17.46
C GLU A 40 -21.33 -8.84 -16.50
N TYR A 41 -20.49 -9.84 -16.24
CA TYR A 41 -20.80 -10.93 -15.30
C TYR A 41 -21.08 -10.41 -13.89
N LEU A 42 -20.24 -9.49 -13.41
CA LEU A 42 -20.33 -8.93 -12.06
C LEU A 42 -21.51 -7.96 -11.88
N THR A 43 -21.92 -7.27 -12.94
CA THR A 43 -23.08 -6.36 -12.90
C THR A 43 -24.41 -7.10 -13.12
N GLY A 44 -24.36 -8.34 -13.62
CA GLY A 44 -25.51 -9.22 -13.78
C GLY A 44 -26.00 -9.88 -12.48
N SER A 45 -27.03 -10.71 -12.60
CA SER A 45 -27.69 -11.39 -11.46
C SER A 45 -26.83 -12.41 -10.73
N LYS A 46 -25.73 -12.87 -11.33
CA LYS A 46 -24.79 -13.85 -10.75
C LYS A 46 -23.58 -13.20 -10.08
N GLY A 47 -23.43 -11.88 -10.20
CA GLY A 47 -22.27 -11.16 -9.64
C GLY A 47 -22.25 -11.17 -8.11
N SER A 48 -23.42 -11.23 -7.46
CA SER A 48 -23.55 -11.28 -5.99
C SER A 48 -22.99 -12.56 -5.37
N ASP A 49 -22.97 -13.63 -6.14
CA ASP A 49 -22.61 -14.98 -5.67
C ASP A 49 -21.10 -15.21 -5.71
N VAL A 50 -20.34 -14.33 -6.38
CA VAL A 50 -18.88 -14.42 -6.44
C VAL A 50 -18.27 -14.10 -5.08
N ASP A 51 -17.46 -15.01 -4.55
CA ASP A 51 -16.76 -14.84 -3.27
C ASP A 51 -15.29 -14.43 -3.44
N LEU A 52 -14.71 -14.71 -4.61
CA LEU A 52 -13.32 -14.44 -4.99
C LEU A 52 -13.23 -14.31 -6.51
N MET A 53 -12.38 -13.39 -6.98
CA MET A 53 -12.01 -13.31 -8.38
C MET A 53 -10.54 -13.68 -8.58
N ILE A 54 -10.24 -14.41 -9.66
CA ILE A 54 -8.90 -14.59 -10.19
C ILE A 54 -8.83 -13.89 -11.54
N LEU A 55 -7.90 -12.95 -11.70
CA LEU A 55 -7.86 -12.01 -12.81
C LEU A 55 -6.50 -11.99 -13.49
N ASP A 56 -6.41 -12.30 -14.79
CA ASP A 56 -5.19 -12.05 -15.55
C ASP A 56 -4.98 -10.54 -15.75
N LEU A 57 -3.75 -10.05 -15.54
CA LEU A 57 -3.38 -8.66 -15.76
C LEU A 57 -3.19 -8.34 -17.23
N VAL A 58 -2.80 -9.31 -18.06
CA VAL A 58 -2.50 -9.07 -19.48
C VAL A 58 -3.57 -9.73 -20.33
N MET A 59 -4.60 -8.95 -20.68
CA MET A 59 -5.70 -9.39 -21.52
C MET A 59 -5.97 -8.35 -22.63
N PRO A 60 -6.49 -8.75 -23.80
CA PRO A 60 -6.90 -7.83 -24.85
C PRO A 60 -8.10 -6.96 -24.45
N GLU A 61 -8.26 -5.83 -25.14
CA GLU A 61 -9.33 -4.82 -24.96
C GLU A 61 -9.30 -4.09 -23.62
N LEU A 62 -9.68 -4.76 -22.53
CA LEU A 62 -9.67 -4.22 -21.17
C LEU A 62 -8.74 -5.08 -20.32
N ASP A 63 -7.57 -4.52 -19.99
CA ASP A 63 -6.56 -5.21 -19.19
C ASP A 63 -6.99 -5.37 -17.72
N GLY A 64 -6.32 -6.27 -17.00
CA GLY A 64 -6.70 -6.57 -15.61
C GLY A 64 -6.49 -5.38 -14.66
N MET A 65 -5.58 -4.47 -14.98
CA MET A 65 -5.39 -3.23 -14.22
C MET A 65 -6.62 -2.32 -14.31
N ALA A 66 -7.12 -2.09 -15.53
CA ALA A 66 -8.32 -1.31 -15.75
C ALA A 66 -9.59 -2.00 -15.19
N VAL A 67 -9.62 -3.34 -15.15
CA VAL A 67 -10.67 -4.07 -14.43
C VAL A 67 -10.61 -3.75 -12.94
N LEU A 68 -9.46 -3.89 -12.28
CA LEU A 68 -9.30 -3.60 -10.85
C LEU A 68 -9.75 -2.18 -10.49
N GLU A 69 -9.37 -1.18 -11.28
CA GLU A 69 -9.76 0.21 -11.07
C GLU A 69 -11.27 0.44 -11.20
N ARG A 70 -11.98 -0.40 -11.97
CA ARG A 70 -13.43 -0.33 -12.14
C ARG A 70 -14.21 -1.11 -11.09
N LEU A 71 -13.62 -2.09 -10.41
CA LEU A 71 -14.32 -2.89 -9.40
C LEU A 71 -14.98 -2.05 -8.28
N PRO A 72 -14.33 -0.98 -7.75
CA PRO A 72 -14.97 -0.10 -6.79
C PRO A 72 -16.23 0.58 -7.34
N THR A 73 -16.23 0.97 -8.63
CA THR A 73 -17.36 1.67 -9.25
C THR A 73 -18.61 0.80 -9.41
N ILE A 74 -18.44 -0.52 -9.42
CA ILE A 74 -19.53 -1.50 -9.49
C ILE A 74 -19.81 -2.17 -8.14
N ASN A 75 -19.28 -1.62 -7.03
CA ASN A 75 -19.44 -2.13 -5.67
C ASN A 75 -18.97 -3.59 -5.47
N PHE A 76 -17.97 -4.03 -6.23
CA PHE A 76 -17.36 -5.34 -6.00
C PHE A 76 -16.31 -5.23 -4.89
N SER A 77 -16.62 -5.76 -3.70
CA SER A 77 -15.79 -5.67 -2.49
C SER A 77 -15.05 -6.97 -2.15
N ARG A 78 -15.21 -8.02 -2.98
CA ARG A 78 -14.63 -9.33 -2.75
C ARG A 78 -13.15 -9.34 -3.17
N PRO A 79 -12.30 -10.18 -2.56
CA PRO A 79 -10.89 -10.23 -2.87
C PRO A 79 -10.66 -10.63 -4.33
N VAL A 80 -9.61 -10.05 -4.92
CA VAL A 80 -9.17 -10.30 -6.30
C VAL A 80 -7.73 -10.77 -6.26
N ILE A 81 -7.47 -11.99 -6.73
CA ILE A 81 -6.12 -12.49 -6.92
C ILE A 81 -5.73 -12.22 -8.37
N VAL A 82 -4.62 -11.52 -8.58
CA VAL A 82 -4.17 -11.22 -9.95
C VAL A 82 -3.17 -12.26 -10.44
N GLN A 83 -3.18 -12.55 -11.73
CA GLN A 83 -2.20 -13.41 -12.37
C GLN A 83 -1.44 -12.65 -13.45
N THR A 84 -0.15 -12.93 -13.62
CA THR A 84 0.64 -12.32 -14.70
C THR A 84 1.81 -13.18 -15.12
N ALA A 85 2.14 -13.19 -16.41
CA ALA A 85 3.37 -13.77 -16.93
C ALA A 85 4.60 -12.85 -16.74
N ARG A 86 4.40 -11.55 -16.44
CA ARG A 86 5.47 -10.57 -16.24
C ARG A 86 5.62 -10.27 -14.75
N GLY A 87 6.56 -10.92 -14.09
CA GLY A 87 6.88 -10.75 -12.66
C GLY A 87 7.63 -9.45 -12.30
N GLY A 88 7.46 -8.37 -13.07
CA GLY A 88 8.10 -7.08 -12.78
C GLY A 88 7.51 -6.46 -11.51
N ILE A 89 8.38 -5.96 -10.62
CA ILE A 89 7.99 -5.35 -9.34
C ILE A 89 6.95 -4.24 -9.56
N ASP A 90 7.10 -3.43 -10.60
CA ASP A 90 6.18 -2.32 -10.90
C ASP A 90 4.75 -2.78 -11.23
N THR A 91 4.60 -3.87 -11.99
CA THR A 91 3.29 -4.43 -12.35
C THR A 91 2.57 -5.00 -11.13
N VAL A 92 3.30 -5.70 -10.27
CA VAL A 92 2.78 -6.26 -9.03
C VAL A 92 2.37 -5.13 -8.08
N VAL A 93 3.23 -4.13 -7.89
CA VAL A 93 2.93 -2.97 -7.04
C VAL A 93 1.74 -2.19 -7.57
N GLY A 94 1.63 -2.02 -8.89
CA GLY A 94 0.48 -1.41 -9.55
C GLY A 94 -0.82 -2.15 -9.22
N ALA A 95 -0.87 -3.46 -9.45
CA ALA A 95 -2.05 -4.27 -9.20
C ALA A 95 -2.47 -4.25 -7.72
N MET A 96 -1.50 -4.30 -6.80
CA MET A 96 -1.78 -4.20 -5.37
C MET A 96 -2.34 -2.81 -4.97
N ARG A 97 -1.83 -1.73 -5.58
CA ARG A 97 -2.38 -0.37 -5.37
C ARG A 97 -3.80 -0.22 -5.91
N ALA A 98 -4.12 -0.91 -7.00
CA ALA A 98 -5.44 -0.93 -7.61
C ALA A 98 -6.46 -1.81 -6.85
N GLY A 99 -6.05 -2.46 -5.75
CA GLY A 99 -6.96 -3.20 -4.87
C GLY A 99 -6.88 -4.73 -4.99
N ALA A 100 -5.87 -5.28 -5.68
CA ALA A 100 -5.63 -6.70 -5.66
C ALA A 100 -5.32 -7.21 -4.23
N PHE A 101 -5.87 -8.38 -3.91
CA PHE A 101 -5.70 -9.06 -2.63
C PHE A 101 -4.34 -9.78 -2.55
N ASP A 102 -4.01 -10.55 -3.59
CA ASP A 102 -2.75 -11.28 -3.75
C ASP A 102 -2.41 -11.36 -5.24
N PHE A 103 -1.20 -11.79 -5.59
CA PHE A 103 -0.77 -12.00 -6.96
C PHE A 103 -0.08 -13.35 -7.15
N ILE A 104 -0.16 -13.86 -8.37
CA ILE A 104 0.44 -15.12 -8.79
C ILE A 104 1.19 -14.89 -10.11
N VAL A 105 2.49 -15.21 -10.12
CA VAL A 105 3.30 -15.16 -11.34
C VAL A 105 3.18 -16.49 -12.08
N LYS A 106 2.77 -16.46 -13.35
CA LYS A 106 2.68 -17.63 -14.22
C LYS A 106 4.11 -18.01 -14.70
N PRO A 107 4.49 -19.30 -14.72
CA PRO A 107 3.72 -20.47 -14.29
C PRO A 107 3.78 -20.67 -12.77
N ALA A 108 2.62 -20.83 -12.12
CA ALA A 108 2.53 -21.12 -10.70
C ALA A 108 2.18 -22.57 -10.44
N ASN A 109 2.67 -23.13 -9.34
CA ASN A 109 2.29 -24.47 -8.91
C ASN A 109 0.89 -24.47 -8.26
N HIS A 110 0.25 -25.65 -8.26
CA HIS A 110 -1.09 -25.83 -7.71
C HIS A 110 -1.18 -25.48 -6.20
N GLU A 111 -0.10 -25.72 -5.45
CA GLU A 111 -0.02 -25.42 -4.01
C GLU A 111 -0.10 -23.91 -3.75
N ARG A 112 0.64 -23.08 -4.50
CA ARG A 112 0.60 -21.61 -4.35
C ARG A 112 -0.78 -21.05 -4.67
N LEU A 113 -1.43 -21.57 -5.72
CA LEU A 113 -2.80 -21.20 -6.07
C LEU A 113 -3.78 -21.59 -4.95
N GLN A 114 -3.66 -22.81 -4.42
CA GLN A 114 -4.51 -23.29 -3.33
C GLN A 114 -4.37 -22.41 -2.08
N VAL A 115 -3.14 -22.09 -1.69
CA VAL A 115 -2.86 -21.22 -0.53
C VAL A 115 -3.41 -19.81 -0.75
N ALA A 116 -3.19 -19.22 -1.93
CA ALA A 116 -3.70 -17.88 -2.26
C ALA A 116 -5.23 -17.81 -2.14
N VAL A 117 -5.92 -18.79 -2.72
CA VAL A 117 -7.39 -18.89 -2.73
C VAL A 117 -7.94 -19.11 -1.32
N GLN A 118 -7.34 -20.03 -0.56
CA GLN A 118 -7.74 -20.27 0.83
C GLN A 118 -7.59 -19.02 1.69
N ASN A 119 -6.47 -18.30 1.55
CA ASN A 119 -6.21 -17.07 2.31
C ASN A 119 -7.21 -15.97 1.95
N ALA A 120 -7.50 -15.80 0.65
CA ALA A 120 -8.46 -14.80 0.18
C ALA A 120 -9.88 -15.08 0.69
N LEU A 121 -10.35 -16.33 0.62
CA LEU A 121 -11.69 -16.71 1.07
C LEU A 121 -11.82 -16.67 2.60
N LYS A 122 -10.76 -16.96 3.35
CA LYS A 122 -10.75 -16.86 4.83
C LYS A 122 -10.95 -15.44 5.33
N VAL A 123 -10.35 -14.44 4.66
CA VAL A 123 -10.48 -13.02 5.05
C VAL A 123 -11.93 -12.56 4.98
N ASN A 124 -12.66 -12.94 3.93
CA ASN A 124 -14.09 -12.63 3.77
C ASN A 124 -14.98 -13.32 4.82
N ALA A 125 -14.68 -14.58 5.15
CA ALA A 125 -15.43 -15.32 6.16
C ALA A 125 -15.21 -14.71 7.57
N LEU A 126 -14.00 -14.24 7.86
CA LEU A 126 -13.65 -13.67 9.17
C LEU A 126 -14.14 -12.23 9.36
N GLU A 127 -14.18 -11.37 8.34
CA GLU A 127 -14.75 -10.02 8.48
C GLU A 127 -16.25 -10.06 8.85
N GLY A 128 -17.01 -11.00 8.27
CA GLY A 128 -18.43 -11.19 8.56
C GLY A 128 -18.71 -11.79 9.94
N GLU A 129 -17.86 -12.73 10.39
CA GLU A 129 -17.99 -13.40 11.69
C GLU A 129 -17.47 -12.52 12.86
N ILE A 130 -16.38 -11.76 12.64
CA ILE A 130 -15.77 -10.85 13.64
C ILE A 130 -16.75 -9.73 14.02
N GLN A 131 -17.53 -9.20 13.08
CA GLN A 131 -18.54 -8.17 13.39
C GLN A 131 -19.65 -8.73 14.32
N ARG A 132 -19.98 -10.03 14.20
CA ARG A 132 -21.01 -10.71 14.99
C ARG A 132 -20.47 -11.26 16.32
N LEU A 133 -19.22 -11.70 16.38
CA LEU A 133 -18.55 -12.18 17.59
C LEU A 133 -17.97 -11.05 18.46
N LYS A 134 -17.62 -9.88 17.89
CA LYS A 134 -17.40 -8.64 18.66
C LYS A 134 -18.65 -8.21 19.44
N LYS A 135 -19.84 -8.65 19.01
CA LYS A 135 -21.11 -8.44 19.72
C LYS A 135 -21.25 -9.35 20.96
N ALA A 136 -20.46 -10.41 21.05
CA ALA A 136 -20.59 -11.46 22.08
C ALA A 136 -19.41 -11.53 23.06
N THR A 137 -18.34 -10.74 22.87
CA THR A 137 -17.18 -10.78 23.77
C THR A 137 -17.23 -9.63 24.79
N ASP A 138 -17.92 -9.93 25.88
CA ASP A 138 -17.71 -9.47 27.26
C ASP A 138 -16.82 -8.22 27.49
N GLY A 139 -17.42 -7.04 27.36
CA GLY A 139 -16.81 -5.76 27.76
C GLY A 139 -17.23 -4.60 26.88
N THR A 140 -17.83 -3.57 27.48
CA THR A 140 -18.03 -2.30 26.79
C THR A 140 -16.65 -1.70 26.48
N LEU A 141 -16.28 -1.55 25.21
CA LEU A 141 -15.02 -0.92 24.80
C LEU A 141 -14.93 0.49 25.41
N THR A 142 -13.93 0.74 26.24
CA THR A 142 -13.63 2.05 26.83
C THR A 142 -12.27 2.55 26.37
N PHE A 143 -11.90 3.78 26.71
CA PHE A 143 -10.57 4.32 26.43
C PHE A 143 -9.44 3.49 27.05
N LYS A 144 -9.70 2.75 28.14
CA LYS A 144 -8.71 1.84 28.78
C LYS A 144 -8.35 0.64 27.90
N ASN A 145 -9.19 0.31 26.92
CA ASN A 145 -8.96 -0.80 26.00
C ASN A 145 -8.15 -0.37 24.76
N LEU A 146 -7.90 0.93 24.57
CA LEU A 146 -7.17 1.42 23.42
C LEU A 146 -5.66 1.15 23.59
N VAL A 147 -5.06 0.54 22.56
CA VAL A 147 -3.63 0.29 22.52
C VAL A 147 -2.92 1.56 22.04
N THR A 148 -2.39 2.33 22.99
CA THR A 148 -1.59 3.51 22.69
C THR A 148 -0.62 3.84 23.83
N ARG A 149 0.52 4.43 23.48
CA ARG A 149 1.54 5.00 24.36
C ARG A 149 1.97 6.39 23.92
N SER A 150 1.42 6.91 22.82
CA SER A 150 1.82 8.18 22.24
C SER A 150 1.20 9.39 22.98
N PRO A 151 1.99 10.44 23.26
CA PRO A 151 1.48 11.68 23.88
C PRO A 151 0.38 12.37 23.05
N SER A 152 0.44 12.23 21.72
CA SER A 152 -0.54 12.79 20.79
C SER A 152 -1.94 12.16 20.98
N MET A 153 -1.99 10.86 21.29
CA MET A 153 -3.24 10.16 21.59
C MET A 153 -3.79 10.48 22.98
N GLU A 154 -2.96 10.87 23.96
CA GLU A 154 -3.49 11.29 25.27
C GLU A 154 -4.44 12.48 25.16
N ARG A 155 -4.16 13.42 24.25
CA ARG A 155 -5.07 14.54 23.99
C ARG A 155 -6.41 14.06 23.44
N VAL A 156 -6.38 13.10 22.50
CA VAL A 156 -7.58 12.48 21.92
C VAL A 156 -8.41 11.79 22.99
N ILE A 157 -7.76 11.01 23.87
CA ILE A 157 -8.41 10.33 24.99
C ILE A 157 -9.05 11.34 25.93
N ARG A 158 -8.33 12.37 26.37
CA ARG A 158 -8.88 13.41 27.27
C ARG A 158 -10.08 14.14 26.67
N LEU A 159 -10.04 14.44 25.37
CA LEU A 159 -11.17 15.06 24.66
C LEU A 159 -12.34 14.09 24.57
N GLY A 160 -12.09 12.83 24.23
CA GLY A 160 -13.10 11.78 24.15
C GLY A 160 -13.78 11.49 25.49
N GLU A 161 -13.04 11.47 26.60
CA GLU A 161 -13.59 11.32 27.96
C GLU A 161 -14.48 12.49 28.35
N LYS A 162 -14.07 13.73 28.06
CA LYS A 162 -14.91 14.92 28.27
C LYS A 162 -16.17 14.87 27.41
N ALA A 163 -16.03 14.44 26.16
CA ALA A 163 -17.14 14.30 25.24
C ALA A 163 -18.14 13.23 25.74
N ALA A 164 -17.66 12.11 26.31
CA ALA A 164 -18.49 11.00 26.78
C ALA A 164 -19.55 11.42 27.81
N VAL A 165 -19.26 12.40 28.65
CA VAL A 165 -20.16 12.94 29.70
C VAL A 165 -21.27 13.84 29.14
N SER A 166 -21.11 14.34 27.91
CA SER A 166 -22.07 15.24 27.26
C SER A 166 -22.83 14.57 26.11
N MET A 167 -23.98 15.14 25.76
CA MET A 167 -24.82 14.74 24.63
C MET A 167 -24.60 15.57 23.36
N ILE A 168 -23.64 16.51 23.40
CA ILE A 168 -23.29 17.35 22.24
C ILE A 168 -22.84 16.51 21.03
N PRO A 169 -23.15 16.93 19.79
CA PRO A 169 -22.60 16.33 18.59
C PRO A 169 -21.07 16.35 18.59
N ILE A 170 -20.46 15.24 18.18
CA ILE A 170 -19.01 15.08 18.12
C ILE A 170 -18.62 14.84 16.67
N LEU A 171 -17.62 15.58 16.19
CA LEU A 171 -17.02 15.37 14.88
C LEU A 171 -15.60 14.80 15.05
N ILE A 172 -15.37 13.59 14.55
CA ILE A 172 -14.07 12.93 14.57
C ILE A 172 -13.43 13.08 13.20
N GLU A 173 -12.30 13.77 13.14
CA GLU A 173 -11.56 13.98 11.89
C GLU A 173 -10.24 13.21 11.94
N GLY A 174 -9.82 12.71 10.79
CA GLY A 174 -8.54 12.05 10.62
C GLY A 174 -8.52 11.16 9.39
N GLU A 175 -7.32 10.82 8.92
CA GLU A 175 -7.11 10.03 7.71
C GLU A 175 -7.86 8.69 7.74
N SER A 176 -7.98 8.05 6.57
CA SER A 176 -8.56 6.71 6.50
C SER A 176 -7.70 5.73 7.31
N GLY A 177 -8.35 4.84 8.06
CA GLY A 177 -7.68 3.79 8.82
C GLY A 177 -7.03 4.22 10.15
N VAL A 178 -7.20 5.46 10.64
CA VAL A 178 -6.63 5.89 11.94
C VAL A 178 -7.36 5.37 13.18
N GLY A 179 -8.52 4.72 13.01
CA GLY A 179 -9.32 4.18 14.13
C GLY A 179 -10.45 5.09 14.63
N LYS A 180 -11.07 5.90 13.75
CA LYS A 180 -12.19 6.80 14.10
C LYS A 180 -13.35 6.06 14.78
N GLU A 181 -13.75 4.90 14.26
CA GLU A 181 -14.81 4.08 14.85
C GLU A 181 -14.44 3.57 16.25
N MET A 182 -13.17 3.18 16.49
CA MET A 182 -12.71 2.72 17.80
C MET A 182 -12.84 3.84 18.85
N ILE A 183 -12.52 5.09 18.47
CA ILE A 183 -12.73 6.25 19.33
C ILE A 183 -14.22 6.48 19.59
N ALA A 184 -15.07 6.42 18.55
CA ALA A 184 -16.52 6.55 18.72
C ALA A 184 -17.11 5.50 19.66
N ARG A 185 -16.66 4.24 19.55
CA ARG A 185 -17.04 3.15 20.46
C ARG A 185 -16.54 3.38 21.88
N ALA A 186 -15.31 3.87 22.07
CA ALA A 186 -14.77 4.20 23.38
C ALA A 186 -15.53 5.35 24.06
N ILE A 187 -15.93 6.37 23.29
CA ILE A 187 -16.81 7.46 23.75
C ILE A 187 -18.14 6.87 24.23
N GLN A 188 -18.80 6.07 23.40
CA GLN A 188 -20.07 5.42 23.76
C GLN A 188 -19.92 4.58 25.02
N GLY A 189 -18.85 3.78 25.10
CA GLY A 189 -18.65 2.86 26.21
C GLY A 189 -18.33 3.53 27.54
N THR A 190 -17.81 4.75 27.49
CA THR A 190 -17.54 5.60 28.66
C THR A 190 -18.75 6.47 29.03
N SER A 191 -19.76 6.56 28.15
CA SER A 191 -20.95 7.41 28.35
C SER A 191 -22.05 6.75 29.19
N ASP A 192 -23.06 7.54 29.55
CA ASP A 192 -24.30 7.04 30.18
C ASP A 192 -25.12 6.13 29.25
N ARG A 193 -24.91 6.24 27.93
CA ARG A 193 -25.55 5.37 26.92
C ARG A 193 -24.80 4.06 26.69
N ARG A 194 -23.76 3.71 27.47
CA ARG A 194 -22.93 2.50 27.24
C ARG A 194 -23.65 1.16 27.08
N LYS A 195 -24.85 1.01 27.65
CA LYS A 195 -25.70 -0.20 27.52
C LYS A 195 -26.79 -0.08 26.44
N ARG A 196 -26.87 1.06 25.76
CA ARG A 196 -27.84 1.37 24.69
C ARG A 196 -27.26 1.00 23.32
N PRO A 197 -28.10 0.89 22.28
CA PRO A 197 -27.64 0.57 20.93
C PRO A 197 -26.56 1.55 20.45
N PHE A 198 -25.54 1.01 19.78
CA PHE A 198 -24.55 1.77 19.03
C PHE A 198 -24.67 1.35 17.56
N ILE A 199 -25.33 2.18 16.77
CA ILE A 199 -25.61 1.92 15.36
C ILE A 199 -24.58 2.65 14.53
N THR A 200 -23.90 1.92 13.64
CA THR A 200 -22.86 2.45 12.77
C THR A 200 -23.36 2.48 11.33
N VAL A 201 -23.08 3.56 10.61
CA VAL A 201 -23.39 3.72 9.19
C VAL A 201 -22.17 4.30 8.51
N ASN A 202 -21.66 3.63 7.47
CA ASN A 202 -20.68 4.23 6.58
C ASN A 202 -21.44 4.87 5.41
N CYS A 203 -21.43 6.19 5.33
CA CYS A 203 -22.16 6.94 4.31
C CYS A 203 -21.56 6.78 2.91
N GLY A 204 -20.24 6.58 2.80
CA GLY A 204 -19.56 6.37 1.52
C GLY A 204 -19.79 4.97 0.93
N ALA A 205 -20.18 3.99 1.76
CA ALA A 205 -20.42 2.61 1.31
C ALA A 205 -21.86 2.36 0.83
N ILE A 206 -22.77 3.34 0.95
CA ILE A 206 -24.19 3.18 0.58
C ILE A 206 -24.42 3.83 -0.79
N PRO A 207 -25.05 3.14 -1.76
CA PRO A 207 -25.44 3.74 -3.02
C PRO A 207 -26.29 5.00 -2.82
N GLU A 208 -26.04 6.05 -3.61
CA GLU A 208 -26.71 7.35 -3.48
C GLU A 208 -28.23 7.25 -3.54
N ASN A 209 -28.78 6.33 -4.34
CA ASN A 209 -30.22 6.10 -4.45
C ASN A 209 -30.83 5.37 -3.24
N LEU A 210 -30.02 4.75 -2.39
CA LEU A 210 -30.46 3.98 -1.22
C LEU A 210 -30.12 4.65 0.12
N VAL A 211 -29.28 5.69 0.11
CA VAL A 211 -28.82 6.35 1.35
C VAL A 211 -29.99 6.91 2.17
N GLU A 212 -30.98 7.52 1.51
CA GLU A 212 -32.16 8.08 2.18
C GLU A 212 -32.96 7.00 2.90
N SER A 213 -33.32 5.96 2.14
CA SER A 213 -34.09 4.80 2.61
C SER A 213 -33.35 4.08 3.75
N THR A 214 -32.03 3.95 3.66
CA THR A 214 -31.20 3.32 4.68
C THR A 214 -31.17 4.15 5.97
N LEU A 215 -30.96 5.47 5.87
CA LEU A 215 -30.83 6.34 7.04
C LEU A 215 -32.19 6.57 7.74
N PHE A 216 -33.22 6.94 6.99
CA PHE A 216 -34.49 7.41 7.54
C PHE A 216 -35.61 6.35 7.51
N GLY A 217 -35.44 5.30 6.71
CA GLY A 217 -36.45 4.25 6.51
C GLY A 217 -37.46 4.60 5.43
N HIS A 218 -38.31 3.65 5.07
CA HIS A 218 -39.40 3.87 4.13
C HIS A 218 -40.65 3.05 4.48
N GLU A 219 -41.80 3.57 4.09
CA GLU A 219 -43.07 2.84 4.13
C GLU A 219 -43.25 1.96 2.90
N LYS A 220 -44.09 0.93 3.02
CA LYS A 220 -44.41 0.04 1.89
C LYS A 220 -44.97 0.84 0.71
N GLY A 221 -44.40 0.63 -0.48
CA GLY A 221 -44.80 1.32 -1.71
C GLY A 221 -44.27 2.74 -1.88
N ALA A 222 -43.26 3.16 -1.08
CA ALA A 222 -42.66 4.49 -1.19
C ALA A 222 -41.94 4.76 -2.52
N PHE A 223 -41.40 3.73 -3.17
CA PHE A 223 -40.75 3.79 -4.48
C PHE A 223 -40.84 2.44 -5.21
N THR A 224 -40.48 2.40 -6.49
CA THR A 224 -40.45 1.16 -7.29
C THR A 224 -39.46 0.16 -6.71
N GLY A 225 -39.95 -0.92 -6.10
CA GLY A 225 -39.14 -1.93 -5.40
C GLY A 225 -39.32 -1.96 -3.87
N ALA A 226 -40.07 -1.01 -3.29
CA ALA A 226 -40.39 -0.99 -1.86
C ALA A 226 -41.51 -1.99 -1.50
N VAL A 227 -41.20 -3.29 -1.57
CA VAL A 227 -42.16 -4.38 -1.32
C VAL A 227 -42.64 -4.41 0.13
N ASP A 228 -41.73 -4.10 1.06
CA ASP A 228 -41.96 -4.12 2.50
C ASP A 228 -41.50 -2.82 3.16
N LYS A 229 -41.98 -2.58 4.40
CA LYS A 229 -41.53 -1.45 5.22
C LYS A 229 -40.10 -1.69 5.70
N HIS A 230 -39.26 -0.65 5.67
CA HIS A 230 -37.91 -0.70 6.22
C HIS A 230 -37.71 0.33 7.34
N VAL A 231 -37.16 -0.12 8.46
CA VAL A 231 -36.81 0.74 9.59
C VAL A 231 -35.43 1.35 9.34
N GLY A 232 -35.35 2.68 9.33
CA GLY A 232 -34.09 3.39 9.10
C GLY A 232 -33.13 3.36 10.29
N LYS A 233 -31.85 3.62 10.03
CA LYS A 233 -30.78 3.64 11.03
C LYS A 233 -31.02 4.64 12.17
N PHE A 234 -31.66 5.77 11.90
CA PHE A 234 -32.05 6.71 12.96
C PHE A 234 -33.04 6.11 13.97
N GLN A 235 -33.98 5.30 13.50
CA GLN A 235 -34.95 4.62 14.37
C GLN A 235 -34.30 3.46 15.12
N GLU A 236 -33.44 2.68 14.45
CA GLU A 236 -32.64 1.63 15.11
C GLU A 236 -31.78 2.19 16.25
N ALA A 237 -31.29 3.42 16.09
CA ALA A 237 -30.45 4.11 17.07
C ALA A 237 -31.22 4.81 18.19
N HIS A 238 -32.55 4.75 18.21
CA HIS A 238 -33.37 5.45 19.19
C HIS A 238 -32.97 5.11 20.63
N THR A 239 -32.83 6.14 21.48
CA THR A 239 -32.25 6.11 22.85
C THR A 239 -30.77 5.73 22.95
N GLY A 240 -30.12 5.46 21.83
CA GLY A 240 -28.74 5.03 21.71
C GLY A 240 -27.85 6.08 21.05
N THR A 241 -26.84 5.59 20.34
CA THR A 241 -25.85 6.43 19.65
C THR A 241 -25.79 6.02 18.19
N LEU A 242 -25.88 7.01 17.31
CA LEU A 242 -25.69 6.87 15.87
C LEU A 242 -24.30 7.37 15.51
N PHE A 243 -23.49 6.49 14.94
CA PHE A 243 -22.18 6.81 14.39
C PHE A 243 -22.28 6.88 12.86
N LEU A 244 -22.06 8.07 12.31
CA LEU A 244 -22.01 8.32 10.87
C LEU A 244 -20.55 8.44 10.43
N ASP A 245 -20.00 7.41 9.79
CA ASP A 245 -18.68 7.47 9.16
C ASP A 245 -18.79 8.04 7.76
N GLU A 246 -17.73 8.75 7.35
CA GLU A 246 -17.63 9.42 6.05
C GLU A 246 -18.81 10.39 5.77
N VAL A 247 -19.18 11.21 6.77
CA VAL A 247 -20.32 12.16 6.65
C VAL A 247 -20.16 13.16 5.50
N GLY A 248 -18.91 13.42 5.07
CA GLY A 248 -18.59 14.28 3.93
C GLY A 248 -18.95 13.69 2.55
N GLU A 249 -19.36 12.42 2.49
CA GLU A 249 -19.85 11.78 1.25
C GLU A 249 -21.36 11.92 1.06
N LEU A 250 -22.09 12.47 2.04
CA LEU A 250 -23.54 12.57 1.96
C LEU A 250 -23.98 13.52 0.83
N PRO A 251 -24.94 13.12 -0.02
CA PRO A 251 -25.57 14.02 -0.98
C PRO A 251 -26.25 15.24 -0.31
N LEU A 252 -26.31 16.38 -1.01
CA LEU A 252 -26.79 17.66 -0.45
C LEU A 252 -28.24 17.62 0.05
N ASP A 253 -29.11 16.86 -0.60
CA ASP A 253 -30.50 16.66 -0.21
C ASP A 253 -30.62 15.85 1.09
N ILE A 254 -29.74 14.86 1.28
CA ILE A 254 -29.63 14.08 2.50
C ILE A 254 -29.08 14.92 3.65
N GLN A 255 -28.13 15.82 3.37
CA GLN A 255 -27.62 16.77 4.34
C GLN A 255 -28.74 17.66 4.92
N VAL A 256 -29.74 18.05 4.14
CA VAL A 256 -30.91 18.80 4.63
C VAL A 256 -31.73 17.97 5.63
N LYS A 257 -31.99 16.70 5.30
CA LYS A 257 -32.75 15.79 6.18
C LYS A 257 -31.98 15.47 7.46
N LEU A 258 -30.68 15.28 7.35
CA LEU A 258 -29.78 15.10 8.50
C LEU A 258 -29.82 16.34 9.42
N LEU A 259 -29.77 17.55 8.86
CA LEU A 259 -29.85 18.77 9.64
C LEU A 259 -31.16 18.85 10.44
N ARG A 260 -32.31 18.55 9.81
CA ARG A 260 -33.61 18.48 10.49
C ARG A 260 -33.61 17.46 11.61
N ALA A 261 -33.08 16.26 11.36
CA ALA A 261 -32.99 15.22 12.38
C ALA A 261 -32.18 15.66 13.62
N ILE A 262 -31.14 16.47 13.43
CA ILE A 262 -30.29 16.97 14.52
C ILE A 262 -30.89 18.20 15.23
N GLN A 263 -31.68 19.02 14.52
CA GLN A 263 -32.30 20.22 15.08
C GLN A 263 -33.62 19.92 15.79
N GLU A 264 -34.47 19.13 15.16
CA GLU A 264 -35.86 18.89 15.57
C GLU A 264 -36.01 17.57 16.33
N GLY A 265 -35.06 16.64 16.20
CA GLY A 265 -35.19 15.29 16.77
C GLY A 265 -36.29 14.48 16.07
N GLU A 266 -36.59 14.81 14.82
CA GLU A 266 -37.62 14.18 14.00
C GLU A 266 -37.03 13.76 12.65
N ILE A 267 -37.48 12.62 12.14
CA ILE A 267 -37.12 12.12 10.81
C ILE A 267 -38.37 11.90 9.97
N ASP A 268 -38.23 12.03 8.66
CA ASP A 268 -39.28 11.77 7.69
C ASP A 268 -38.93 10.52 6.87
N PRO A 269 -39.46 9.32 7.23
CA PRO A 269 -39.28 8.14 6.40
C PRO A 269 -39.90 8.33 5.02
N VAL A 270 -39.31 7.74 3.98
CA VAL A 270 -39.79 7.90 2.61
C VAL A 270 -41.23 7.38 2.50
N GLY A 271 -42.13 8.22 1.98
CA GLY A 271 -43.56 7.91 1.85
C GLY A 271 -44.35 7.93 3.16
N ALA A 272 -43.75 8.30 4.30
CA ALA A 272 -44.47 8.46 5.55
C ALA A 272 -45.37 9.71 5.54
N ARG A 273 -46.53 9.59 6.18
CA ARG A 273 -47.50 10.70 6.31
C ARG A 273 -47.19 11.66 7.46
N ARG A 274 -46.34 11.23 8.40
CA ARG A 274 -46.00 11.98 9.62
C ARG A 274 -44.53 11.76 9.98
N PRO A 275 -43.85 12.78 10.52
CA PRO A 275 -42.52 12.63 11.08
C PRO A 275 -42.51 11.64 12.25
N SER A 276 -41.35 11.02 12.49
CA SER A 276 -41.09 10.11 13.61
C SER A 276 -40.05 10.72 14.54
N LYS A 277 -40.38 10.84 15.84
CA LYS A 277 -39.45 11.37 16.85
C LYS A 277 -38.34 10.38 17.16
N VAL A 278 -37.10 10.85 17.15
CA VAL A 278 -35.91 10.08 17.48
C VAL A 278 -35.05 10.81 18.52
N ASP A 279 -34.67 10.10 19.58
CA ASP A 279 -33.69 10.57 20.57
C ASP A 279 -32.37 9.85 20.33
N ILE A 280 -31.43 10.50 19.64
CA ILE A 280 -30.12 9.93 19.36
C ILE A 280 -29.00 10.80 19.90
N ARG A 281 -27.92 10.16 20.30
CA ARG A 281 -26.62 10.82 20.39
C ARG A 281 -25.93 10.69 19.04
N LEU A 282 -25.44 11.80 18.48
CA LEU A 282 -24.75 11.77 17.21
C LEU A 282 -23.23 11.84 17.39
N ILE A 283 -22.52 10.91 16.75
CA ILE A 283 -21.07 10.98 16.53
C ILE A 283 -20.85 10.87 15.02
N SER A 284 -20.15 11.83 14.43
CA SER A 284 -19.84 11.83 13.00
C SER A 284 -18.33 11.71 12.79
N ALA A 285 -17.93 11.12 11.67
CA ALA A 285 -16.54 10.97 11.29
C ALA A 285 -16.32 11.32 9.82
N THR A 286 -15.12 11.80 9.52
CA THR A 286 -14.70 12.13 8.15
C THR A 286 -13.18 12.02 8.00
N ASN A 287 -12.72 11.71 6.78
CA ASN A 287 -11.33 11.79 6.35
C ASN A 287 -11.06 12.98 5.41
N ARG A 288 -12.10 13.72 5.03
CA ARG A 288 -12.01 14.89 4.14
C ARG A 288 -11.95 16.19 4.95
N ASN A 289 -11.39 17.22 4.33
CA ASN A 289 -11.42 18.57 4.88
C ASN A 289 -12.83 19.17 4.71
N MET A 290 -13.59 19.21 5.79
CA MET A 290 -14.97 19.73 5.76
C MET A 290 -15.05 21.20 5.36
N ILE A 291 -14.05 22.01 5.72
CA ILE A 291 -14.02 23.44 5.38
C ILE A 291 -13.87 23.63 3.87
N GLU A 292 -13.06 22.79 3.22
CA GLU A 292 -12.92 22.80 1.75
C GLU A 292 -14.23 22.36 1.08
N LEU A 293 -14.87 21.28 1.55
CA LEU A 293 -16.16 20.82 1.00
C LEU A 293 -17.25 21.89 1.11
N VAL A 294 -17.26 22.69 2.18
CA VAL A 294 -18.18 23.83 2.34
C VAL A 294 -17.89 24.91 1.32
N LYS A 295 -16.61 25.29 1.13
CA LYS A 295 -16.20 26.29 0.13
C LYS A 295 -16.54 25.86 -1.31
N GLU A 296 -16.44 24.57 -1.59
CA GLU A 296 -16.79 23.97 -2.90
C GLU A 296 -18.30 23.79 -3.10
N GLY A 297 -19.13 24.09 -2.09
CA GLY A 297 -20.58 23.89 -2.16
C GLY A 297 -21.02 22.41 -2.13
N ARG A 298 -20.09 21.49 -1.82
CA ARG A 298 -20.36 20.04 -1.71
C ARG A 298 -20.88 19.65 -0.32
N PHE A 299 -20.68 20.52 0.67
CA PHE A 299 -21.21 20.34 2.01
C PHE A 299 -21.88 21.62 2.49
N ARG A 300 -23.04 21.50 3.15
CA ARG A 300 -23.78 22.66 3.61
C ARG A 300 -23.14 23.27 4.86
N GLU A 301 -22.98 24.58 4.84
CA GLU A 301 -22.39 25.35 5.93
C GLU A 301 -23.19 25.23 7.24
N ASP A 302 -24.52 25.26 7.17
CA ASP A 302 -25.42 25.13 8.32
C ASP A 302 -25.28 23.77 9.03
N LEU A 303 -25.19 22.69 8.27
CA LEU A 303 -24.94 21.36 8.79
C LEU A 303 -23.52 21.24 9.38
N TYR A 304 -22.52 21.82 8.73
CA TYR A 304 -21.14 21.79 9.22
C TYR A 304 -21.03 22.37 10.63
N TYR A 305 -21.58 23.56 10.87
CA TYR A 305 -21.55 24.17 12.21
C TYR A 305 -22.36 23.37 13.24
N ARG A 306 -23.39 22.63 12.82
CA ARG A 306 -24.20 21.79 13.72
C ARG A 306 -23.50 20.49 14.09
N LEU A 307 -22.66 19.95 13.21
CA LEU A 307 -21.84 18.75 13.47
C LEU A 307 -20.55 19.10 14.23
N ASN A 308 -19.90 20.21 13.85
CA ASN A 308 -18.61 20.62 14.38
C ASN A 308 -18.70 21.36 15.73
N VAL A 309 -19.50 20.84 16.66
CA VAL A 309 -19.65 21.40 18.01
C VAL A 309 -18.49 20.96 18.91
N PHE A 310 -18.06 19.70 18.77
CA PHE A 310 -16.94 19.15 19.53
C PHE A 310 -16.00 18.35 18.61
N PRO A 311 -15.02 19.00 17.97
CA PRO A 311 -14.06 18.33 17.09
C PRO A 311 -13.01 17.51 17.86
N ILE A 312 -12.71 16.33 17.36
CA ILE A 312 -11.63 15.46 17.83
C ILE A 312 -10.78 15.06 16.62
N MET A 313 -9.57 15.61 16.54
CA MET A 313 -8.58 15.26 15.51
C MET A 313 -7.79 14.03 15.94
N ILE A 314 -7.79 12.97 15.15
CA ILE A 314 -6.95 11.79 15.38
C ILE A 314 -5.70 11.90 14.50
N PRO A 315 -4.49 11.88 15.09
CA PRO A 315 -3.26 11.95 14.33
C PRO A 315 -3.01 10.67 13.51
N PRO A 316 -2.40 10.80 12.31
CA PRO A 316 -2.00 9.66 11.51
C PRO A 316 -0.91 8.85 12.20
N LEU A 317 -0.78 7.56 11.87
CA LEU A 317 0.13 6.62 12.54
C LEU A 317 1.60 7.07 12.45
N ARG A 318 2.00 7.74 11.37
CA ARG A 318 3.34 8.32 11.20
C ARG A 318 3.74 9.37 12.23
N GLU A 319 2.76 10.03 12.85
CA GLU A 319 2.93 11.03 13.92
C GLU A 319 2.84 10.42 15.32
N ARG A 320 2.56 9.11 15.42
CA ARG A 320 2.44 8.34 16.67
C ARG A 320 3.09 6.96 16.55
N ARG A 321 4.33 6.92 16.06
CA ARG A 321 5.07 5.67 15.81
C ARG A 321 5.28 4.82 17.07
N ASP A 322 5.27 5.46 18.25
CA ASP A 322 5.36 4.79 19.55
C ASP A 322 4.20 3.80 19.79
N ASP A 323 3.09 3.94 19.05
CA ASP A 323 1.96 3.02 19.12
C ASP A 323 2.21 1.72 18.34
N ILE A 324 3.10 1.72 17.33
CA ILE A 324 3.34 0.58 16.43
C ILE A 324 3.73 -0.69 17.21
N PRO A 325 4.73 -0.68 18.12
CA PRO A 325 5.08 -1.91 18.85
C PRO A 325 3.93 -2.46 19.70
N GLY A 326 3.09 -1.58 20.26
CA GLY A 326 1.91 -1.97 21.03
C GLY A 326 0.84 -2.62 20.14
N LEU A 327 0.50 -1.94 19.04
CA LEU A 327 -0.49 -2.39 18.07
C LEU A 327 -0.10 -3.73 17.45
N THR A 328 1.15 -3.86 17.01
CA THR A 328 1.63 -5.08 16.37
C THR A 328 1.55 -6.29 17.33
N ARG A 329 2.00 -6.14 18.59
CA ARG A 329 1.85 -7.21 19.59
C ARG A 329 0.39 -7.60 19.81
N HIS A 330 -0.49 -6.61 19.88
CA HIS A 330 -1.92 -6.86 20.05
C HIS A 330 -2.51 -7.64 18.88
N PHE A 331 -2.20 -7.23 17.64
CA PHE A 331 -2.68 -7.91 16.44
C PHE A 331 -2.13 -9.32 16.30
N ILE A 332 -0.83 -9.53 16.53
CA ILE A 332 -0.23 -10.88 16.50
C ILE A 332 -0.92 -11.78 17.51
N ALA A 333 -1.05 -11.34 18.77
CA ALA A 333 -1.69 -12.15 19.80
C ALA A 333 -3.13 -12.52 19.44
N ARG A 334 -3.90 -11.58 18.90
CA ARG A 334 -5.28 -11.80 18.46
C ARG A 334 -5.34 -12.80 17.30
N PHE A 335 -4.61 -12.53 16.22
CA PHE A 335 -4.64 -13.36 15.02
C PHE A 335 -4.03 -14.75 15.22
N ALA A 336 -2.97 -14.87 16.01
CA ALA A 336 -2.38 -16.16 16.36
C ALA A 336 -3.35 -17.03 17.18
N ALA A 337 -4.17 -16.41 18.04
CA ALA A 337 -5.21 -17.12 18.78
C ALA A 337 -6.38 -17.55 17.88
N GLU A 338 -6.81 -16.67 16.97
CA GLU A 338 -7.90 -16.92 16.00
C GLU A 338 -7.52 -18.02 14.99
N GLU A 339 -6.29 -18.02 14.48
CA GLU A 339 -5.80 -18.99 13.49
C GLU A 339 -5.29 -20.31 14.12
N GLY A 340 -5.35 -20.46 15.45
CA GLY A 340 -4.80 -21.62 16.16
C GLY A 340 -3.26 -21.71 16.12
N LYS A 341 -2.58 -20.72 15.52
CA LYS A 341 -1.12 -20.59 15.42
C LYS A 341 -0.52 -19.93 16.68
N ARG A 342 -0.86 -20.43 17.87
CA ARG A 342 -0.44 -19.85 19.16
C ARG A 342 1.08 -19.80 19.41
N ARG A 343 1.87 -20.45 18.56
CA ARG A 343 3.33 -20.40 18.63
C ARG A 343 3.91 -19.12 18.05
N VAL A 344 3.19 -18.44 17.15
CA VAL A 344 3.59 -17.12 16.64
C VAL A 344 3.48 -16.12 17.80
N SER A 345 4.62 -15.76 18.36
CA SER A 345 4.71 -15.08 19.66
C SER A 345 5.17 -13.62 19.55
N GLY A 346 5.72 -13.21 18.41
CA GLY A 346 6.21 -11.85 18.22
C GLY A 346 6.90 -11.62 16.89
N LEU A 347 7.71 -10.55 16.83
CA LEU A 347 8.52 -10.19 15.68
C LEU A 347 10.00 -10.17 16.07
N SER A 348 10.87 -10.35 15.07
CA SER A 348 12.28 -10.03 15.21
C SER A 348 12.48 -8.52 15.38
N ALA A 349 13.64 -8.12 15.93
CA ALA A 349 14.00 -6.72 16.08
C ALA A 349 14.04 -6.00 14.73
N ASP A 350 14.68 -6.61 13.72
CA ASP A 350 14.80 -6.05 12.38
C ASP A 350 13.43 -5.84 11.71
N ALA A 351 12.49 -6.77 11.91
CA ALA A 351 11.13 -6.64 11.40
C ALA A 351 10.37 -5.50 12.09
N LEU A 352 10.55 -5.33 13.41
CA LEU A 352 9.96 -4.21 14.12
C LEU A 352 10.52 -2.86 13.64
N ASP A 353 11.84 -2.77 13.47
CA ASP A 353 12.51 -1.56 12.97
C ASP A 353 12.02 -1.22 11.55
N LEU A 354 11.88 -2.22 10.69
CA LEU A 354 11.28 -2.07 9.36
C LEU A 354 9.87 -1.45 9.46
N LEU A 355 9.00 -2.01 10.30
CA LEU A 355 7.63 -1.51 10.48
C LEU A 355 7.61 -0.08 11.08
N MET A 356 8.54 0.26 11.97
CA MET A 356 8.65 1.60 12.57
C MET A 356 9.21 2.65 11.59
N SER A 357 9.99 2.22 10.60
CA SER A 357 10.54 3.10 9.56
C SER A 357 9.50 3.49 8.49
N TYR A 358 8.50 2.63 8.28
CA TYR A 358 7.47 2.82 7.27
C TYR A 358 6.47 3.93 7.65
N SER A 359 5.94 4.64 6.65
CA SER A 359 5.07 5.82 6.84
C SER A 359 3.59 5.48 7.07
N TRP A 360 3.16 4.25 6.76
CA TRP A 360 1.77 3.78 6.95
C TRP A 360 0.70 4.71 6.36
N PRO A 361 0.66 4.92 5.03
CA PRO A 361 -0.37 5.76 4.39
C PRO A 361 -1.81 5.28 4.63
N GLY A 362 -2.02 3.97 4.84
CA GLY A 362 -3.32 3.41 5.25
C GLY A 362 -3.49 3.25 6.77
N ASN A 363 -2.59 3.86 7.56
CA ASN A 363 -2.63 3.94 9.01
C ASN A 363 -2.77 2.56 9.70
N ILE A 364 -3.57 2.49 10.79
CA ILE A 364 -3.73 1.28 11.60
C ILE A 364 -4.37 0.16 10.79
N ARG A 365 -5.31 0.46 9.88
CA ARG A 365 -5.95 -0.54 9.02
C ARG A 365 -4.93 -1.25 8.12
N GLN A 366 -4.00 -0.49 7.53
CA GLN A 366 -2.92 -1.09 6.74
C GLN A 366 -2.00 -1.94 7.62
N LEU A 367 -1.59 -1.43 8.79
CA LEU A 367 -0.77 -2.20 9.74
C LEU A 367 -1.46 -3.51 10.14
N GLU A 368 -2.72 -3.46 10.54
CA GLU A 368 -3.54 -4.61 10.92
C GLU A 368 -3.57 -5.66 9.80
N ASN A 369 -3.86 -5.25 8.56
CA ASN A 369 -3.88 -6.15 7.41
C ASN A 369 -2.50 -6.73 7.09
N THR A 370 -1.44 -5.93 7.21
CA THR A 370 -0.06 -6.39 7.01
C THR A 370 0.34 -7.44 8.05
N ILE A 371 0.00 -7.23 9.32
CA ILE A 371 0.28 -8.19 10.40
C ILE A 371 -0.57 -9.45 10.27
N PHE A 372 -1.86 -9.32 9.94
CA PHE A 372 -2.72 -10.46 9.68
C PHE A 372 -2.12 -11.37 8.61
N ARG A 373 -1.73 -10.79 7.46
CA ARG A 373 -1.09 -11.53 6.36
C ARG A 373 0.19 -12.23 6.82
N ALA A 374 1.04 -11.54 7.58
CA ALA A 374 2.27 -12.12 8.11
C ALA A 374 1.99 -13.32 9.02
N VAL A 375 1.00 -13.23 9.94
CA VAL A 375 0.62 -14.36 10.82
C VAL A 375 0.04 -15.54 10.03
N VAL A 376 -0.78 -15.28 9.02
CA VAL A 376 -1.36 -16.33 8.16
C VAL A 376 -0.26 -17.05 7.38
N LEU A 377 0.73 -16.32 6.87
CA LEU A 377 1.83 -16.86 6.06
C LEU A 377 2.99 -17.41 6.90
N ALA A 378 3.04 -17.13 8.19
CA ALA A 378 4.14 -17.57 9.05
C ALA A 378 4.20 -19.10 9.17
N ASP A 379 5.37 -19.64 8.88
CA ASP A 379 5.74 -21.04 9.14
C ASP A 379 6.50 -21.21 10.46
N GLY A 380 7.08 -20.12 10.99
CA GLY A 380 7.83 -20.09 12.24
C GLY A 380 7.11 -19.40 13.39
N ASP A 381 7.73 -19.45 14.58
CA ASP A 381 7.19 -18.91 15.84
C ASP A 381 7.42 -17.38 15.99
N THR A 382 8.17 -16.77 15.07
CA THR A 382 8.53 -15.35 15.07
C THR A 382 8.42 -14.79 13.66
N LEU A 383 7.78 -13.63 13.52
CA LEU A 383 7.71 -12.91 12.24
C LEU A 383 9.03 -12.16 12.00
N THR A 384 9.66 -12.43 10.88
CA THR A 384 10.91 -11.81 10.43
C THR A 384 10.63 -10.80 9.31
N VAL A 385 11.70 -10.25 8.72
CA VAL A 385 11.58 -9.32 7.59
C VAL A 385 10.97 -10.00 6.35
N ASP A 386 11.17 -11.31 6.22
CA ASP A 386 10.71 -12.09 5.06
C ASP A 386 9.18 -12.17 4.96
N GLU A 387 8.48 -12.03 6.09
CA GLU A 387 7.02 -11.94 6.14
C GLU A 387 6.49 -10.55 5.77
N PHE A 388 7.37 -9.55 5.57
CA PHE A 388 7.01 -8.18 5.19
C PHE A 388 7.66 -7.71 3.87
N PRO A 389 7.63 -8.51 2.78
CA PRO A 389 8.36 -8.20 1.56
C PRO A 389 7.91 -6.89 0.90
N GLN A 390 6.61 -6.56 1.04
CA GLN A 390 6.03 -5.32 0.51
C GLN A 390 6.54 -4.07 1.23
N ILE A 391 6.79 -4.16 2.54
CA ILE A 391 7.29 -3.04 3.34
C ILE A 391 8.81 -2.91 3.11
N ALA A 392 9.52 -4.03 3.10
CA ALA A 392 10.96 -4.08 2.83
C ALA A 392 11.31 -3.43 1.48
N ALA A 393 10.57 -3.75 0.42
CA ALA A 393 10.76 -3.14 -0.90
C ALA A 393 10.63 -1.61 -0.85
N GLN A 394 9.58 -1.09 -0.20
CA GLN A 394 9.31 0.35 -0.16
C GLN A 394 10.32 1.12 0.72
N VAL A 395 10.72 0.57 1.86
CA VAL A 395 11.72 1.19 2.74
C VAL A 395 13.12 1.17 2.10
N GLY A 396 13.46 0.10 1.36
CA GLY A 396 14.69 0.02 0.56
C GLY A 396 14.77 1.10 -0.52
N HIS A 397 13.66 1.36 -1.22
CA HIS A 397 13.57 2.45 -2.20
C HIS A 397 13.62 3.85 -1.56
N ILE A 398 12.95 4.07 -0.42
CA ILE A 398 13.00 5.35 0.30
C ILE A 398 14.43 5.63 0.79
N SER A 399 15.13 4.62 1.30
CA SER A 399 16.51 4.75 1.75
C SER A 399 17.49 5.03 0.60
N ALA A 400 17.23 4.46 -0.58
CA ALA A 400 18.00 4.75 -1.79
C ALA A 400 17.75 6.17 -2.32
N MET A 401 16.49 6.64 -2.36
CA MET A 401 16.15 8.01 -2.79
C MET A 401 16.70 9.08 -1.84
N ARG A 402 16.64 8.84 -0.52
CA ARG A 402 17.18 9.77 0.49
C ARG A 402 18.71 9.89 0.45
N ARG A 403 19.41 8.88 -0.06
CA ARG A 403 20.87 8.92 -0.32
C ARG A 403 21.23 9.76 -1.56
N VAL A 404 20.30 9.97 -2.48
CA VAL A 404 20.54 10.76 -3.71
C VAL A 404 20.33 12.26 -3.46
N GLU A 405 19.49 12.65 -2.50
CA GLU A 405 19.20 14.07 -2.21
C GLU A 405 20.26 14.80 -1.36
N HIS A 406 21.26 14.11 -0.82
CA HIS A 406 22.42 14.74 -0.18
C HIS A 406 23.71 14.01 -0.53
N PRO A 407 24.55 14.52 -1.45
CA PRO A 407 25.94 14.11 -1.43
C PRO A 407 26.53 14.61 -0.11
N ALA A 408 26.93 13.66 0.73
CA ALA A 408 27.66 13.94 1.96
C ALA A 408 28.89 14.79 1.61
N VAL A 409 28.94 16.02 2.13
CA VAL A 409 30.18 16.79 2.17
C VAL A 409 31.02 16.13 3.25
N GLU A 410 32.03 15.35 2.86
CA GLU A 410 33.04 14.87 3.79
C GLU A 410 33.75 16.05 4.44
N PRO A 411 33.96 16.05 5.77
CA PRO A 411 34.79 17.06 6.40
C PRO A 411 36.25 16.76 6.07
N MET A 412 36.85 17.57 5.20
CA MET A 412 38.30 17.58 5.01
C MET A 412 38.98 17.97 6.31
N ALA A 413 39.57 16.98 6.98
CA ALA A 413 40.48 17.19 8.09
C ALA A 413 41.84 17.69 7.57
N GLY A 414 42.36 18.74 8.21
CA GLY A 414 43.80 18.97 8.32
C GLY A 414 44.32 20.24 7.68
N PHE A 415 44.31 21.34 8.43
CA PHE A 415 45.55 22.09 8.66
C PHE A 415 45.59 22.57 10.11
N ALA A 416 46.55 21.99 10.85
CA ALA A 416 46.88 22.34 12.21
C ALA A 416 47.46 23.76 12.26
N SER A 417 46.96 24.58 13.19
CA SER A 417 47.66 25.76 13.66
C SER A 417 48.56 25.37 14.84
N PRO A 418 49.87 25.66 14.83
CA PRO A 418 50.63 25.80 16.07
C PRO A 418 50.33 27.22 16.61
N SER A 419 50.37 27.57 17.88
CA SER A 419 51.04 27.02 19.05
C SER A 419 50.40 27.64 20.31
N SER A 420 50.53 26.91 21.41
CA SER A 420 50.36 27.30 22.81
C SER A 420 50.99 28.65 23.21
N ALA A 421 50.37 29.39 24.13
CA ALA A 421 50.79 29.45 25.54
C ALA A 421 49.96 30.44 26.39
N THR A 422 49.94 30.15 27.68
CA THR A 422 49.26 30.72 28.86
C THR A 422 49.48 32.22 29.17
N PRO A 423 48.68 32.83 30.07
CA PRO A 423 48.74 34.27 30.38
C PRO A 423 49.64 34.63 31.57
N SER A 424 50.28 35.81 31.53
CA SER A 424 50.55 36.81 32.60
C SER A 424 51.76 37.71 32.24
N PRO A 425 52.00 38.90 32.85
CA PRO A 425 51.30 40.16 32.55
C PRO A 425 52.24 41.37 32.24
N ALA A 426 51.63 42.46 31.76
CA ALA A 426 52.00 43.89 31.89
C ALA A 426 53.19 44.52 31.11
N LEU A 427 52.89 45.77 30.66
CA LEU A 427 53.72 46.95 30.32
C LEU A 427 54.13 47.24 28.86
N ASP A 428 53.54 48.33 28.36
CA ASP A 428 54.06 49.48 27.60
C ASP A 428 54.96 49.34 26.36
N GLY A 429 54.58 50.08 25.30
CA GLY A 429 55.53 50.83 24.48
C GLY A 429 55.49 50.64 22.95
N GLN A 430 55.02 51.68 22.25
CA GLN A 430 55.36 52.18 20.90
C GLN A 430 55.75 51.21 19.74
N LEU A 431 54.90 51.20 18.68
CA LEU A 431 55.11 51.71 17.30
C LEU A 431 56.54 51.69 16.65
N PRO A 432 56.69 51.77 15.30
CA PRO A 432 56.07 51.00 14.19
C PRO A 432 57.06 50.75 13.01
N LEU A 433 56.51 50.33 11.86
CA LEU A 433 56.93 50.61 10.46
C LEU A 433 57.77 49.60 9.65
N ASP A 434 57.14 49.24 8.54
CA ASP A 434 57.58 49.45 7.14
C ASP A 434 58.14 48.30 6.30
N GLY A 435 57.55 48.24 5.10
CA GLY A 435 58.26 48.03 3.84
C GLY A 435 58.20 46.60 3.30
N MET A 436 57.34 46.27 2.33
CA MET A 436 57.40 46.64 0.91
C MET A 436 58.00 45.52 0.02
N ILE A 437 57.20 45.12 -0.99
CA ILE A 437 57.60 44.77 -2.38
C ILE A 437 58.42 43.47 -2.54
N GLY A 438 58.14 42.52 -3.44
CA GLY A 438 57.16 42.41 -4.51
C GLY A 438 57.56 41.32 -5.53
N LYS A 439 56.57 40.98 -6.37
CA LYS A 439 56.61 40.33 -7.70
C LYS A 439 56.84 38.81 -7.85
N PRO A 440 56.04 38.14 -8.72
CA PRO A 440 56.08 36.70 -9.00
C PRO A 440 56.78 36.37 -10.33
N ILE A 441 57.27 35.14 -10.49
CA ILE A 441 57.57 34.55 -11.81
C ILE A 441 57.18 33.06 -11.83
N ALA A 442 56.66 32.68 -12.99
CA ALA A 442 56.05 31.44 -13.41
C ALA A 442 56.96 30.19 -13.47
N GLY A 443 56.31 29.03 -13.47
CA GLY A 443 56.55 28.01 -14.49
C GLY A 443 57.24 26.73 -14.04
N SER A 444 56.51 25.61 -14.08
CA SER A 444 56.77 24.45 -14.96
C SER A 444 56.29 23.14 -14.33
N TRP A 445 55.57 22.37 -15.15
CA TRP A 445 55.16 21.00 -14.90
C TRP A 445 56.34 20.05 -15.14
N ARG A 446 56.52 19.07 -14.26
CA ARG A 446 57.17 17.81 -14.61
C ARG A 446 56.62 16.66 -13.77
N ASP A 447 56.40 15.55 -14.48
CA ASP A 447 55.94 14.23 -14.06
C ASP A 447 56.59 13.68 -12.79
N GLN A 448 55.84 12.83 -12.09
CA GLN A 448 56.30 11.49 -11.71
C GLN A 448 55.14 10.61 -11.20
N GLN A 449 55.03 9.41 -11.79
CA GLN A 449 54.29 8.25 -11.28
C GLN A 449 54.81 7.83 -9.89
N PRO A 450 54.02 7.10 -9.10
CA PRO A 450 54.55 6.16 -8.13
C PRO A 450 54.13 4.70 -8.40
N PRO A 451 54.86 3.73 -7.81
CA PRO A 451 54.88 2.32 -8.22
C PRO A 451 54.11 1.38 -7.28
N ALA A 452 54.10 0.11 -7.67
CA ALA A 452 53.37 -1.03 -7.11
C ALA A 452 53.97 -1.70 -5.85
N ASP A 453 53.07 -2.37 -5.13
CA ASP A 453 53.17 -3.56 -4.27
C ASP A 453 54.05 -3.62 -3.00
N ARG A 454 53.41 -4.03 -1.88
CA ARG A 454 53.76 -5.25 -1.10
C ARG A 454 52.82 -5.53 0.09
N HIS A 455 52.20 -6.71 0.03
CA HIS A 455 51.91 -7.76 1.05
C HIS A 455 51.30 -7.50 2.44
N ALA A 456 50.10 -8.09 2.61
CA ALA A 456 49.67 -9.18 3.53
C ALA A 456 49.59 -8.97 5.06
N GLY A 457 48.40 -9.29 5.61
CA GLY A 457 48.19 -9.62 7.03
C GLY A 457 46.73 -9.59 7.50
N ASP A 458 46.13 -10.78 7.58
CA ASP A 458 44.96 -11.22 8.37
C ASP A 458 43.52 -10.80 8.03
N ALA A 459 42.77 -11.83 7.64
CA ALA A 459 41.33 -11.91 7.50
C ALA A 459 40.69 -12.50 8.77
N MET A 460 39.46 -12.06 9.07
CA MET A 460 38.46 -12.85 9.78
C MET A 460 37.15 -12.80 9.00
N GLU A 461 36.54 -13.98 8.86
CA GLU A 461 35.59 -14.39 7.84
C GLU A 461 34.14 -13.92 8.06
N SER A 462 33.42 -13.75 6.95
CA SER A 462 32.01 -14.18 6.80
C SER A 462 31.71 -14.47 5.32
N PRO A 463 30.80 -15.41 4.99
CA PRO A 463 31.07 -16.40 3.94
C PRO A 463 30.22 -16.27 2.66
N MET A 464 30.84 -16.74 1.57
CA MET A 464 30.28 -17.57 0.47
C MET A 464 29.00 -17.11 -0.27
N ILE A 465 29.18 -16.53 -1.46
CA ILE A 465 28.47 -16.99 -2.67
C ILE A 465 29.54 -17.37 -3.70
N GLY A 466 29.43 -18.62 -4.15
CA GLY A 466 30.48 -19.41 -4.78
C GLY A 466 30.82 -19.04 -6.23
N GLN A 467 32.04 -19.45 -6.55
CA GLN A 467 32.68 -19.49 -7.85
C GLN A 467 31.83 -20.15 -8.95
N ALA A 468 31.79 -19.50 -10.11
CA ALA A 468 31.65 -20.17 -11.39
C ALA A 468 32.88 -19.84 -12.26
N ILE A 469 33.85 -20.76 -12.20
CA ILE A 469 34.71 -21.23 -13.30
C ILE A 469 35.58 -20.18 -14.03
N ALA A 470 36.83 -20.11 -13.58
CA ALA A 470 37.97 -19.86 -14.45
C ALA A 470 38.31 -21.15 -15.20
N ASN A 471 38.04 -21.19 -16.51
CA ASN A 471 38.72 -22.03 -17.48
C ASN A 471 38.69 -21.29 -18.82
N GLY A 472 39.86 -21.17 -19.45
CA GLY A 472 40.09 -20.30 -20.60
C GLY A 472 39.29 -20.65 -21.86
N SER A 473 39.27 -19.64 -22.75
CA SER A 473 38.72 -19.60 -24.12
C SER A 473 37.20 -19.41 -24.29
N SER A 474 36.70 -18.23 -23.94
CA SER A 474 35.96 -17.32 -24.82
C SER A 474 35.49 -16.12 -24.01
N ASN A 475 35.66 -14.90 -24.51
CA ASN A 475 35.29 -13.65 -23.84
C ASN A 475 33.77 -13.39 -23.91
N ALA A 476 32.96 -14.45 -23.93
CA ALA A 476 31.51 -14.38 -24.10
C ALA A 476 30.84 -14.57 -22.73
N ALA A 477 30.01 -13.62 -22.34
CA ALA A 477 29.12 -13.81 -21.21
C ALA A 477 28.15 -14.98 -21.50
N PRO A 478 27.71 -15.74 -20.48
CA PRO A 478 26.75 -16.82 -20.68
C PRO A 478 25.50 -16.33 -21.43
N PHE A 479 24.89 -17.20 -22.23
CA PHE A 479 23.73 -16.85 -23.06
C PHE A 479 22.65 -16.10 -22.26
N GLY A 480 22.29 -14.90 -22.74
CA GLY A 480 21.31 -14.02 -22.08
C GLY A 480 21.88 -13.05 -21.04
N TYR A 481 23.17 -13.11 -20.73
CA TYR A 481 23.85 -12.16 -19.86
C TYR A 481 24.74 -11.23 -20.68
N LEU A 482 24.63 -9.92 -20.46
CA LEU A 482 25.58 -8.94 -20.96
C LEU A 482 26.60 -8.65 -19.87
N ARG A 483 27.88 -8.75 -20.22
CA ARG A 483 28.94 -8.29 -19.34
C ARG A 483 28.93 -6.76 -19.31
N THR A 484 28.46 -6.16 -18.22
CA THR A 484 28.36 -4.70 -18.05
C THR A 484 29.65 -4.07 -17.53
N LEU A 485 30.48 -4.85 -16.85
CA LEU A 485 31.76 -4.43 -16.29
C LEU A 485 32.94 -5.00 -17.10
N THR A 486 34.01 -4.22 -17.21
CA THR A 486 35.33 -4.66 -17.68
C THR A 486 35.95 -5.64 -16.68
N ASP A 487 37.02 -6.34 -17.08
CA ASP A 487 37.81 -7.21 -16.19
C ASP A 487 38.34 -6.45 -14.96
N ASP A 488 38.51 -5.13 -15.07
CA ASP A 488 38.99 -4.25 -14.01
C ASP A 488 37.86 -3.65 -13.14
N GLY A 489 36.61 -4.07 -13.36
CA GLY A 489 35.45 -3.63 -12.55
C GLY A 489 34.84 -2.27 -12.94
N HIS A 490 35.33 -1.63 -14.01
CA HIS A 490 34.75 -0.39 -14.54
C HIS A 490 33.61 -0.66 -15.53
N ILE A 491 32.61 0.23 -15.59
CA ILE A 491 31.49 0.15 -16.54
C ILE A 491 32.02 0.25 -17.97
N ARG A 492 31.61 -0.68 -18.84
CA ARG A 492 31.98 -0.66 -20.26
C ARG A 492 31.35 0.53 -20.99
N THR A 493 32.00 0.99 -22.06
CA THR A 493 31.45 2.08 -22.86
C THR A 493 30.12 1.68 -23.49
N LEU A 494 29.24 2.67 -23.68
CA LEU A 494 27.94 2.45 -24.32
C LEU A 494 28.09 1.86 -25.73
N GLU A 495 29.11 2.26 -26.47
CA GLU A 495 29.43 1.72 -27.79
C GLU A 495 29.78 0.22 -27.74
N ALA A 496 30.56 -0.22 -26.74
CA ALA A 496 30.92 -1.63 -26.60
C ALA A 496 29.73 -2.51 -26.19
N LEU A 497 28.87 -2.00 -25.30
CA LEU A 497 27.63 -2.69 -24.91
C LEU A 497 26.62 -2.74 -26.07
N GLU A 498 26.53 -1.68 -26.85
CA GLU A 498 25.66 -1.61 -28.02
C GLU A 498 26.12 -2.58 -29.13
N ALA A 499 27.43 -2.68 -29.38
CA ALA A 499 27.98 -3.62 -30.35
C ALA A 499 27.67 -5.08 -29.96
N ASP A 500 27.81 -5.45 -28.68
CA ASP A 500 27.50 -6.80 -28.21
C ASP A 500 26.00 -7.10 -28.27
N MET A 501 25.15 -6.11 -27.97
CA MET A 501 23.69 -6.24 -28.14
C MET A 501 23.27 -6.46 -29.59
N ILE A 502 23.91 -5.75 -30.53
CA ILE A 502 23.65 -5.94 -31.95
C ILE A 502 24.09 -7.35 -32.39
N ARG A 503 25.26 -7.83 -31.95
CA ARG A 503 25.73 -9.20 -32.25
C ARG A 503 24.78 -10.26 -31.70
N LEU A 504 24.40 -10.14 -30.42
CA LEU A 504 23.47 -11.07 -29.76
C LEU A 504 22.11 -11.09 -30.45
N ALA A 505 21.59 -9.92 -30.85
CA ALA A 505 20.33 -9.84 -31.57
C ALA A 505 20.41 -10.49 -32.96
N ILE A 506 21.52 -10.30 -33.68
CA ILE A 506 21.74 -10.94 -34.98
C ILE A 506 21.78 -12.46 -34.85
N GLU A 507 22.49 -12.97 -33.86
CA GLU A 507 22.59 -14.40 -33.55
C GLU A 507 21.21 -14.96 -33.20
N HIS A 508 20.53 -14.35 -32.22
CA HIS A 508 19.23 -14.81 -31.73
C HIS A 508 18.13 -14.82 -32.80
N TYR A 509 18.16 -13.87 -33.74
CA TYR A 509 17.16 -13.78 -34.81
C TYR A 509 17.61 -14.44 -36.13
N GLY A 510 18.75 -15.15 -36.13
CA GLY A 510 19.24 -15.92 -37.28
C GLY A 510 19.53 -15.06 -38.50
N GLY A 511 20.20 -13.91 -38.31
CA GLY A 511 20.59 -13.03 -39.42
C GLY A 511 19.44 -12.26 -40.09
N ARG A 512 18.21 -12.32 -39.59
CA ARG A 512 17.06 -11.59 -40.16
C ARG A 512 17.11 -10.09 -39.80
N MET A 513 17.90 -9.31 -40.55
CA MET A 513 18.18 -7.90 -40.28
C MET A 513 16.94 -7.00 -40.12
N ALA A 514 15.84 -7.31 -40.81
CA ALA A 514 14.59 -6.56 -40.65
C ALA A 514 13.92 -6.78 -39.29
N GLU A 515 14.01 -8.00 -38.74
CA GLU A 515 13.48 -8.32 -37.41
C GLU A 515 14.42 -7.79 -36.32
N VAL A 516 15.74 -7.90 -36.52
CA VAL A 516 16.76 -7.32 -35.62
C VAL A 516 16.54 -5.81 -35.46
N ALA A 517 16.43 -5.07 -36.56
CA ALA A 517 16.19 -3.62 -36.53
C ALA A 517 14.89 -3.27 -35.79
N ARG A 518 13.80 -4.01 -36.06
CA ARG A 518 12.50 -3.81 -35.42
C ARG A 518 12.55 -4.06 -33.90
N ARG A 519 13.23 -5.12 -33.48
CA ARG A 519 13.33 -5.53 -32.07
C ARG A 519 14.28 -4.65 -31.26
N LEU A 520 15.33 -4.13 -31.89
CA LEU A 520 16.22 -3.13 -31.30
C LEU A 520 15.63 -1.72 -31.33
N GLY A 521 14.47 -1.51 -31.97
CA GLY A 521 13.81 -0.20 -32.05
C GLY A 521 14.56 0.83 -32.91
N ILE A 522 15.45 0.39 -33.81
CA ILE A 522 16.24 1.26 -34.69
C ILE A 522 15.88 1.05 -36.16
N GLY A 523 16.04 2.10 -36.98
CA GLY A 523 15.83 1.99 -38.42
C GLY A 523 16.87 1.08 -39.09
N ARG A 524 16.47 0.34 -40.14
CA ARG A 524 17.38 -0.55 -40.89
C ARG A 524 18.66 0.16 -41.37
N SER A 525 18.55 1.38 -41.89
CA SER A 525 19.70 2.20 -42.28
C SER A 525 20.64 2.52 -41.12
N THR A 526 20.10 2.68 -39.91
CA THR A 526 20.88 2.92 -38.69
C THR A 526 21.58 1.65 -38.23
N LEU A 527 20.92 0.50 -38.29
CA LEU A 527 21.54 -0.81 -38.02
C LEU A 527 22.73 -1.06 -38.96
N TYR A 528 22.56 -0.90 -40.28
CA TYR A 528 23.66 -1.06 -41.25
C TYR A 528 24.77 -0.01 -41.14
N ARG A 529 24.48 1.18 -40.60
CA ARG A 529 25.51 2.18 -40.29
C ARG A 529 26.33 1.73 -39.08
N LYS A 530 25.67 1.28 -38.02
CA LYS A 530 26.30 0.79 -36.79
C LYS A 530 27.12 -0.49 -37.01
N LEU A 531 26.64 -1.41 -37.85
CA LEU A 531 27.40 -2.61 -38.22
C LEU A 531 28.75 -2.27 -38.88
N ARG A 532 28.76 -1.27 -39.77
CA ARG A 532 30.00 -0.75 -40.38
C ARG A 532 30.90 -0.01 -39.39
N GLU A 533 30.31 0.76 -38.49
CA GLU A 533 31.01 1.51 -37.43
C GLU A 533 31.71 0.57 -36.44
N TYR A 534 31.11 -0.59 -36.16
CA TYR A 534 31.63 -1.60 -35.22
C TYR A 534 32.42 -2.73 -35.89
N GLY A 535 32.64 -2.67 -37.20
CA GLY A 535 33.42 -3.66 -37.95
C GLY A 535 32.85 -5.08 -37.90
N ILE A 536 31.51 -5.22 -37.85
CA ILE A 536 30.82 -6.52 -37.84
C ILE A 536 30.55 -6.90 -39.31
N ASP A 537 31.35 -7.81 -39.86
CA ASP A 537 31.29 -8.21 -41.27
C ASP A 537 30.06 -9.10 -41.57
N GLU A 538 29.46 -8.92 -42.77
CA GLU A 538 28.28 -9.68 -43.22
C GLU A 538 28.53 -11.20 -43.33
N THR A 539 29.79 -11.63 -43.41
CA THR A 539 30.20 -13.04 -43.46
C THR A 539 30.06 -13.78 -42.13
N ASP A 540 30.13 -13.10 -40.99
CA ASP A 540 29.86 -13.71 -39.66
C ASP A 540 28.36 -13.93 -39.43
N VAL A 541 27.53 -13.18 -40.15
CA VAL A 541 26.06 -13.26 -40.08
C VAL A 541 25.51 -14.45 -40.87
N ALA A 542 26.21 -14.87 -41.92
CA ALA A 542 25.80 -15.99 -42.78
C ALA A 542 26.10 -17.36 -42.18
N THR A 543 27.10 -17.46 -41.29
CA THR A 543 27.47 -18.74 -40.64
C THR A 543 26.42 -19.17 -39.60
N VAL A 544 25.76 -18.22 -38.93
CA VAL A 544 24.70 -18.49 -37.93
C VAL A 544 23.36 -18.84 -38.56
N ALA A 545 23.14 -18.55 -39.85
CA ALA A 545 21.89 -18.87 -40.55
C ALA A 545 21.88 -20.28 -41.19
N ALA A 546 23.01 -20.99 -41.16
CA ALA A 546 23.19 -22.30 -41.82
C ALA A 546 23.38 -23.48 -40.84
N GLU A 547 23.43 -23.23 -39.54
CA GLU A 547 23.23 -24.23 -38.46
C GLU A 547 21.82 -24.11 -37.87
#